data_AF-I1SRP4-F1
#
_entry.id   AF-I1SRP4-F1
#
_cell.length_a   1.000
_cell.length_b   1.000
_cell.length_c   1.000
_cell.angle_alpha   90.00
_cell.angle_beta   90.00
_cell.angle_gamma   90.00
#
_symmetry.space_group_name_H-M   'P 1'
#
loop_
_entity.id
_entity.type
_entity.pdbx_description
1 polymer ?
#
loop_
_entity_poly.entity_id
_entity_poly.type
_entity_poly.pdbx_seq_one_letter_code
_entity_poly.pdbx_strand_id
1 'polypeptide(L)' 'YMGLLEVDLRYPDNAVDFVTTSHFRQLFNGSEIVVAGRLSDNNINNFLVEVFGQGVEENFQVEGQASTLDWNVLYPDEEY' A
#
# COMPACT_ATOMS: atom_id res chain seq x y z
N TYR A 1 -23.40 -3.64 9.57
CA TYR A 1 -22.50 -2.75 8.83
C TYR A 1 -21.12 -2.95 9.42
N MET A 2 -20.25 -3.66 8.71
CA MET A 2 -18.89 -3.94 9.17
C MET A 2 -17.95 -3.31 8.15
N GLY A 3 -16.84 -2.79 8.62
CA GLY A 3 -15.84 -2.00 7.91
C GLY A 3 -14.69 -1.69 8.86
N LEU A 4 -13.69 -0.95 8.42
CA LEU A 4 -12.57 -0.53 9.27
C LEU A 4 -12.74 0.94 9.66
N LEU A 5 -12.39 1.29 10.90
CA LEU A 5 -12.25 2.66 11.36
C LEU A 5 -10.77 3.05 11.46
N GLU A 6 -10.47 4.34 11.38
CA GLU A 6 -9.12 4.89 11.59
C GLU A 6 -8.07 4.14 10.75
N VAL A 7 -8.33 4.02 9.45
CA VAL A 7 -7.46 3.33 8.51
C VAL A 7 -6.25 4.21 8.21
N ASP A 8 -5.06 3.66 8.42
CA ASP A 8 -3.79 4.38 8.30
C ASP A 8 -2.84 3.57 7.41
N LEU A 9 -2.39 4.17 6.32
CA LEU A 9 -1.38 3.59 5.44
C LEU A 9 -0.05 4.28 5.70
N ARG A 10 0.95 3.49 6.10
CA ARG A 10 2.28 3.96 6.46
C ARG A 10 3.32 3.50 5.47
N TYR A 11 4.28 4.39 5.27
CA TYR A 11 5.39 4.22 4.36
C TYR A 11 6.68 4.50 5.14
N PRO A 12 7.82 3.88 4.78
CA PRO A 12 9.10 4.13 5.42
C PRO A 12 9.49 5.61 5.35
N ASP A 13 10.18 6.09 6.38
CA ASP A 13 10.68 7.45 6.43
C ASP A 13 11.55 7.77 5.21
N ASN A 14 11.29 8.93 4.58
CA ASN A 14 11.99 9.40 3.38
C ASN A 14 11.87 8.50 2.14
N ALA A 15 10.92 7.55 2.12
CA ALA A 15 10.69 6.73 0.92
C ALA A 15 9.75 7.41 -0.10
N VAL A 16 8.95 8.40 0.35
CA VAL A 16 8.02 9.15 -0.50
C VAL A 16 8.24 10.66 -0.36
N ASP A 17 8.34 11.36 -1.48
CA ASP A 17 8.39 12.83 -1.54
C ASP A 17 7.01 13.43 -1.35
N PHE A 18 6.01 12.77 -1.95
CA PHE A 18 4.61 13.20 -1.92
C PHE A 18 3.73 11.97 -1.81
N VAL A 19 2.68 12.08 -1.01
CA VAL A 19 1.61 11.08 -0.92
C VAL A 19 0.28 11.80 -0.84
N THR A 20 -0.75 11.24 -1.49
CA THR A 20 -2.12 11.67 -1.24
C THR A 20 -2.53 11.31 0.19
N THR A 21 -3.73 11.68 0.60
CA THR A 21 -4.25 11.26 1.92
C THR A 21 -4.03 9.76 2.13
N SER A 22 -3.34 9.42 3.22
CA SER A 22 -3.05 8.04 3.63
C SER A 22 -3.75 7.67 4.93
N HIS A 23 -4.47 8.62 5.54
CA HIS A 23 -5.27 8.41 6.74
C HIS A 23 -6.76 8.65 6.45
N PHE A 24 -7.59 7.66 6.74
CA PHE A 24 -9.01 7.64 6.43
C PHE A 24 -9.82 7.22 7.65
N ARG A 25 -10.85 7.99 7.99
CA ARG A 25 -11.68 7.68 9.16
C ARG A 25 -12.41 6.34 9.05
N GLN A 26 -12.85 5.95 7.84
CA GLN A 26 -13.65 4.74 7.64
C GLN A 26 -13.39 4.10 6.26
N LEU A 27 -13.38 2.77 6.22
CA LEU A 27 -13.50 1.94 5.02
C LEU A 27 -14.79 1.13 5.12
N PHE A 28 -15.67 1.25 4.12
CA PHE A 28 -16.93 0.49 4.08
C PHE A 28 -16.80 -0.76 3.22
N ASN A 29 -17.52 -1.82 3.57
CA ASN A 29 -17.60 -3.01 2.71
C ASN A 29 -18.14 -2.65 1.32
N GLY A 30 -17.44 -3.14 0.28
CA GLY A 30 -17.74 -2.82 -1.12
C GLY A 30 -17.16 -1.50 -1.62
N SER A 31 -16.40 -0.78 -0.79
CA SER A 31 -15.59 0.38 -1.20
C SER A 31 -14.10 0.04 -1.26
N GLU A 32 -13.32 0.95 -1.82
CA GLU A 32 -11.88 0.82 -1.96
C GLU A 32 -11.20 2.15 -1.55
N ILE A 33 -10.09 2.03 -0.81
CA ILE A 33 -9.20 3.17 -0.54
C ILE A 33 -8.05 3.08 -1.56
N VAL A 34 -7.80 4.18 -2.26
CA VAL A 34 -6.67 4.31 -3.18
C VAL A 34 -5.78 5.45 -2.71
N VAL A 35 -4.50 5.15 -2.56
CA VAL A 35 -3.47 6.13 -2.20
C VAL A 35 -2.41 6.14 -3.30
N ALA A 36 -2.03 7.33 -3.75
CA ALA A 36 -1.00 7.54 -4.75
C ALA A 36 0.14 8.39 -4.17
N GLY A 37 1.33 8.23 -4.71
CA GLY A 37 2.49 8.99 -4.26
C GLY A 37 3.62 9.03 -5.28
N ARG A 38 4.67 9.78 -4.94
CA ARG A 38 5.93 9.86 -5.66
C ARG A 38 7.04 9.41 -4.73
N LEU A 39 7.79 8.39 -5.15
CA LEU A 39 8.94 7.90 -4.42
C LEU A 39 10.07 8.93 -4.43
N SER A 40 10.82 8.99 -3.33
CA SER A 40 11.97 9.89 -3.17
C SER A 40 13.19 9.44 -3.99
N ASP A 41 13.33 8.13 -4.19
CA ASP A 41 14.30 7.54 -5.10
C ASP A 41 13.65 6.48 -6.00
N ASN A 42 14.37 6.08 -7.06
CA ASN A 42 13.88 5.06 -7.99
C ASN A 42 14.15 3.63 -7.51
N ASN A 43 14.64 3.44 -6.27
CA ASN A 43 14.98 2.13 -5.76
C ASN A 43 13.77 1.49 -5.06
N ILE A 44 12.84 0.98 -5.88
CA ILE A 44 11.65 0.25 -5.43
C ILE A 44 11.99 -1.13 -4.83
N ASN A 45 13.26 -1.50 -4.71
CA ASN A 45 13.62 -2.79 -4.13
C ASN A 45 13.19 -2.82 -2.65
N ASN A 46 12.08 -3.52 -2.40
CA ASN A 46 11.47 -3.72 -1.09
C ASN A 46 10.80 -2.47 -0.51
N PHE A 47 9.96 -1.80 -1.30
CA PHE A 47 9.08 -0.75 -0.79
C PHE A 47 8.00 -1.37 0.12
N LEU A 48 8.22 -1.26 1.43
CA LEU A 48 7.29 -1.75 2.45
C LEU A 48 6.12 -0.77 2.60
N VAL A 49 4.92 -1.32 2.75
CA VAL A 49 3.71 -0.58 3.09
C VAL A 49 3.03 -1.30 4.24
N GLU A 50 2.67 -0.57 5.28
CA GLU A 50 1.90 -1.11 6.39
C GLU A 50 0.51 -0.48 6.38
N VAL A 51 -0.53 -1.29 6.57
CA VAL A 51 -1.91 -0.83 6.66
C VAL A 51 -2.47 -1.22 8.02
N PHE A 52 -2.95 -0.23 8.76
CA PHE A 52 -3.60 -0.39 10.05
C PHE A 52 -5.06 0.02 9.95
N GLY A 53 -5.92 -0.57 10.79
CA GLY A 53 -7.31 -0.15 10.96
C GLY A 53 -7.94 -0.81 12.18
N GLN A 54 -9.07 -0.29 12.62
CA GLN A 54 -9.82 -0.83 13.76
C GLN A 54 -11.05 -1.57 13.25
N GLY A 55 -11.07 -2.89 13.43
CA GLY A 55 -12.24 -3.72 13.18
C GLY A 55 -13.17 -3.76 14.41
N VAL A 56 -14.32 -4.41 14.25
CA VAL A 56 -15.32 -4.53 15.32
C VAL A 56 -14.85 -5.44 16.45
N GLU A 57 -14.14 -6.51 16.12
CA GLU A 57 -13.66 -7.53 17.08
C GLU A 57 -12.18 -7.35 17.40
N GLU A 58 -11.38 -6.99 16.41
CA GLU A 58 -9.94 -6.85 16.54
C GLU A 58 -9.37 -5.75 15.63
N ASN A 59 -8.16 -5.31 15.93
CA ASN A 59 -7.42 -4.41 15.06
C ASN A 59 -6.93 -5.16 13.82
N PHE A 60 -7.06 -4.50 12.68
CA PHE A 60 -6.52 -4.97 11.41
C PHE A 60 -5.11 -4.41 11.22
N GLN A 61 -4.17 -5.28 10.90
CA GLN A 61 -2.82 -4.90 10.49
C GLN A 61 -2.34 -5.85 9.39
N VAL A 62 -1.78 -5.30 8.32
CA VAL A 62 -1.14 -6.08 7.26
C VAL A 62 0.05 -5.32 6.69
N GLU A 63 1.07 -6.07 6.30
CA GLU A 63 2.24 -5.56 5.60
C GLU A 63 2.22 -6.04 4.15
N GLY A 64 2.47 -5.13 3.23
CA GLY A 64 2.67 -5.41 1.81
C GLY A 64 4.06 -4.96 1.39
N GLN A 65 4.69 -5.73 0.51
CA GLN A 65 5.98 -5.36 -0.08
C GLN A 65 5.82 -5.25 -1.59
N ALA A 66 6.22 -4.10 -2.14
CA ALA A 66 6.36 -3.90 -3.57
C ALA A 66 7.84 -4.03 -3.96
N SER A 67 8.08 -4.70 -5.07
CA SER A 67 9.40 -4.86 -5.67
C SER A 67 9.31 -4.67 -7.17
N THR A 68 10.43 -4.32 -7.80
CA THR A 68 10.50 -4.33 -9.25
C THR A 68 10.44 -5.78 -9.73
N LEU A 69 9.49 -6.07 -10.63
CA LEU A 69 9.43 -7.38 -11.26
C LEU A 69 10.46 -7.41 -12.38
N ASP A 70 11.27 -8.47 -12.42
CA ASP A 70 12.08 -8.77 -13.60
C ASP A 70 11.15 -9.25 -14.71
N TRP A 71 10.96 -8.40 -15.74
CA TRP A 71 10.11 -8.70 -16.89
C TRP A 71 10.51 -10.00 -17.58
N ASN A 72 11.80 -10.34 -17.59
CA ASN A 72 12.30 -11.59 -18.18
C ASN A 72 11.87 -12.83 -17.38
N VAL A 73 11.53 -12.67 -16.10
CA VAL A 73 11.05 -13.75 -15.24
C VAL A 73 9.53 -13.90 -15.36
N LEU A 74 8.79 -12.80 -15.51
CA LEU A 74 7.32 -12.83 -15.55
C LEU A 74 6.78 -13.21 -16.93
N TYR A 75 7.44 -12.77 -18.00
CA TYR A 75 7.07 -13.03 -19.39
C TYR A 75 8.29 -13.50 -20.18
N PRO A 76 8.80 -14.72 -19.91
CA PRO A 76 10.02 -15.22 -20.52
C PRO A 76 9.93 -15.39 -22.05
N ASP A 77 8.70 -15.43 -22.58
CA ASP A 77 8.43 -15.68 -24.00
C ASP A 77 8.12 -14.40 -24.81
N GLU A 78 8.14 -13.21 -24.19
CA GLU A 78 7.91 -11.94 -24.90
C GLU A 78 9.25 -11.30 -25.29
N GLU A 79 9.64 -11.44 -26.56
CA GLU A 79 10.78 -10.75 -27.17
C GLU A 79 10.30 -9.39 -27.73
N TYR A 80 10.84 -8.28 -27.22
CA TYR A 80 10.50 -6.89 -27.62
C TYR A 80 11.22 -6.44 -28.90
#